data_AF-A0A815WBP9-F1
#
_entry.id   AF-A0A815WBP9-F1
#
_cell.length_a   1.000
_cell.length_b   1.000
_cell.length_c   1.000
_cell.angle_alpha   90.00
_cell.angle_beta   90.00
_cell.angle_gamma   90.00
#
_symmetry.space_group_name_H-M   'P 1'
#
loop_
_entity.id
_entity.type
_entity.pdbx_description
1 polymer ?
#
loop_
_entity_poly.entity_id
_entity_poly.type
_entity_poly.pdbx_seq_one_letter_code
_entity_poly.pdbx_strand_id
1 'polypeptide(L)' 'FTWYKNGQPLLEGNRFTTKYDIYTKTLTLQVLAARPDDQGTYTVRATNPVGSDETTCKLTIRPVASIDT' A
#
# COMPACT_ATOMS: atom_id res chain seq x y z
N PHE A 1 8.33 -4.45 -9.28
CA PHE A 1 7.58 -3.28 -8.76
C PHE A 1 8.16 -2.92 -7.39
N THR A 2 7.95 -1.68 -6.94
CA THR A 2 8.35 -1.21 -5.60
C THR A 2 7.24 -0.36 -5.01
N TRP A 3 6.91 -0.58 -3.73
CA TRP A 3 5.92 0.21 -3.00
C TRP A 3 6.58 1.33 -2.21
N TYR A 4 5.88 2.46 -2.11
CA TYR A 4 6.27 3.62 -1.33
C TYR A 4 5.09 4.09 -0.50
N LYS A 5 5.37 4.59 0.71
CA LYS A 5 4.42 5.29 1.56
C LYS A 5 4.99 6.65 1.91
N ASN A 6 4.27 7.71 1.56
CA ASN A 6 4.69 9.11 1.74
C ASN A 6 6.08 9.38 1.12
N GLY A 7 6.33 8.82 -0.07
CA GLY A 7 7.59 8.97 -0.81
C GLY A 7 8.76 8.13 -0.27
N GLN A 8 8.59 7.41 0.84
CA GLN A 8 9.61 6.51 1.39
C GLN A 8 9.34 5.07 0.98
N PRO A 9 10.36 4.24 0.67
CA PRO A 9 10.17 2.83 0.38
C PRO A 9 9.38 2.13 1.50
N LEU A 10 8.32 1.40 1.12
CA LEU A 10 7.55 0.62 2.06
C LEU A 10 8.25 -0.72 2.28
N LEU A 11 8.73 -0.94 3.51
CA LEU A 11 9.36 -2.20 3.88
C LEU A 11 8.29 -3.27 4.10
N GLU A 12 8.48 -4.43 3.46
CA GLU A 12 7.68 -5.61 3.75
C GLU A 12 7.95 -6.08 5.18
N GLY A 13 6.91 -6.57 5.83
CA GLY A 13 7.00 -7.08 7.20
C GLY A 13 5.69 -7.74 7.61
N ASN A 14 5.56 -8.09 8.89
CA ASN A 14 4.41 -8.87 9.38
C ASN A 14 3.05 -8.22 9.12
N ARG A 15 3.01 -6.90 8.86
CA ARG A 15 1.76 -6.15 8.61
C ARG A 15 1.55 -5.75 7.16
N PHE A 16 2.60 -5.67 6.35
CA PHE A 16 2.54 -5.25 4.95
C PHE A 16 3.00 -6.41 4.09
N THR A 17 2.07 -6.98 3.32
CA THR A 17 2.36 -8.10 2.42
C THR A 17 2.00 -7.70 1.00
N THR A 18 2.92 -7.94 0.06
CA THR A 18 2.66 -7.74 -1.36
C THR A 18 2.44 -9.08 -2.05
N LYS A 19 1.49 -9.15 -2.99
CA LYS A 19 1.28 -10.32 -3.84
C LYS A 19 1.06 -9.89 -5.28
N TYR A 20 1.77 -10.54 -6.21
CA TYR A 20 1.51 -10.44 -7.63
C TYR A 20 0.86 -11.73 -8.14
N ASP A 21 -0.30 -11.60 -8.77
CA ASP A 21 -0.98 -12.70 -9.45
C ASP A 21 -0.66 -12.64 -10.95
N ILE A 22 0.04 -13.68 -11.42
CA ILE A 22 0.50 -13.77 -12.81
C ILE A 22 -0.63 -14.03 -13.81
N TYR A 23 -1.76 -14.60 -13.39
CA TYR A 23 -2.86 -14.96 -14.28
C TYR A 23 -3.81 -13.78 -14.45
N THR A 24 -4.16 -13.13 -13.35
CA THR A 24 -5.03 -11.94 -13.37
C THR A 24 -4.28 -10.63 -13.61
N LYS A 25 -2.93 -10.68 -13.65
CA LYS A 25 -2.04 -9.52 -13.78
C LYS A 25 -2.26 -8.45 -12.70
N THR A 26 -2.73 -8.86 -11.53
CA THR A 26 -3.05 -7.96 -10.42
C THR A 26 -1.93 -7.93 -9.39
N LEU A 27 -1.58 -6.72 -8.94
CA LEU A 27 -0.64 -6.48 -7.85
C LEU A 27 -1.39 -5.93 -6.64
N THR A 28 -1.27 -6.59 -5.50
CA THR A 28 -2.00 -6.26 -4.28
C THR A 28 -1.03 -5.94 -3.15
N LEU A 29 -1.29 -4.84 -2.43
CA LEU A 29 -0.70 -4.55 -1.12
C LEU A 29 -1.75 -4.79 -0.04
N GLN A 30 -1.45 -5.67 0.90
CA GLN A 30 -2.31 -5.98 2.04
C GLN A 30 -1.75 -5.32 3.31
N VAL A 31 -2.62 -4.63 4.06
CA VAL A 31 -2.31 -4.03 5.36
C VAL A 31 -3.08 -4.78 6.45
N LEU A 32 -2.37 -5.54 7.29
CA LEU A 32 -2.96 -6.31 8.38
C LEU A 32 -3.18 -5.43 9.61
N ALA A 33 -4.39 -5.51 10.17
CA ALA A 33 -4.83 -4.77 11.35
C ALA A 33 -4.51 -3.27 11.25
N ALA A 34 -5.32 -2.55 10.46
CA ALA A 34 -5.10 -1.14 10.14
C ALA A 34 -5.02 -0.26 11.40
N ARG A 35 -4.06 0.65 11.43
CA ARG A 35 -3.73 1.57 12.52
C ARG A 35 -3.71 3.00 12.00
N PRO A 36 -3.91 4.02 12.87
CA PRO A 36 -3.84 5.42 12.46
C PRO A 36 -2.58 5.75 11.65
N ASP A 37 -1.43 5.25 12.09
CA ASP A 37 -0.14 5.49 11.42
C ASP A 37 -0.05 4.90 10.01
N ASP A 38 -0.91 3.97 9.61
CA ASP A 38 -0.93 3.44 8.24
C ASP A 38 -1.56 4.40 7.25
N GLN A 39 -2.19 5.48 7.70
CA GLN A 39 -2.65 6.53 6.81
C GLN A 39 -1.50 7.10 5.98
N GLY A 40 -1.81 7.58 4.79
CA GLY A 40 -0.81 8.19 3.92
C GLY A 40 -1.10 8.01 2.45
N THR A 41 -0.14 8.45 1.65
CA THR A 41 -0.16 8.31 0.20
C THR A 41 0.71 7.12 -0.16
N TYR A 42 0.10 6.11 -0.80
CA TYR A 42 0.77 4.90 -1.26
C TYR A 42 0.99 4.99 -2.76
N THR A 43 2.20 4.72 -3.20
CA THR A 43 2.59 4.72 -4.61
C THR A 43 3.21 3.37 -4.93
N VAL A 44 2.82 2.78 -6.06
CA VAL A 44 3.53 1.65 -6.65
C VAL A 44 4.22 2.11 -7.92
N ARG A 45 5.51 1.77 -8.03
CA ARG A 45 6.32 2.04 -9.22
C ARG A 45 6.75 0.74 -9.88
N ALA A 46 6.47 0.61 -11.16
CA ALA A 46 7.03 -0.43 -12.01
C ALA A 46 8.18 0.16 -12.82
N THR A 47 9.34 -0.50 -12.83
CA THR A 47 10.53 -0.02 -13.54
C THR A 47 11.09 -1.16 -14.39
N ASN A 48 11.49 -0.82 -15.61
CA ASN A 48 12.21 -1.68 -16.53
C ASN A 48 13.39 -0.88 -17.15
N PRO A 49 14.27 -1.48 -17.97
CA PRO A 49 15.41 -0.76 -18.56
C PRO A 49 15.05 0.44 -19.44
N VAL A 50 13.82 0.51 -19.96
CA VAL A 50 13.35 1.58 -20.84
C VAL A 50 12.76 2.74 -20.05
N GLY A 51 12.25 2.51 -18.84
CA GLY A 51 11.71 3.55 -18.00
C GLY A 51 10.90 3.03 -16.81
N SER A 52 10.03 3.90 -16.28
CA SER A 52 9.15 3.56 -15.17
C SER A 52 7.78 4.20 -15.32
N ASP A 53 6.79 3.54 -14.73
CA ASP A 53 5.43 4.06 -14.58
C ASP A 53 4.99 3.88 -13.12
N GLU A 54 4.09 4.74 -12.64
CA GLU A 54 3.62 4.71 -11.27
C GLU A 54 2.14 5.08 -11.11
N THR A 55 1.51 4.52 -10.08
CA THR A 55 0.14 4.84 -9.68
C THR A 55 0.09 5.10 -8.19
N THR A 56 -0.74 6.07 -7.79
CA THR A 56 -0.82 6.56 -6.41
C THR A 56 -2.25 6.53 -5.89
N CYS A 57 -2.41 6.17 -4.61
CA CYS A 57 -3.67 6.29 -3.89
C CYS A 57 -3.46 6.89 -2.48
N LYS A 58 -4.50 7.51 -1.93
CA LYS A 58 -4.50 8.05 -0.56
C LYS A 58 -5.35 7.18 0.34
N LEU A 59 -4.74 6.62 1.39
CA LEU A 59 -5.42 5.85 2.43
C LEU A 59 -5.68 6.74 3.65
N THR A 60 -6.94 6.79 4.08
CA THR A 60 -7.36 7.47 5.31
C THR A 60 -7.95 6.44 6.27
N ILE A 61 -7.47 6.42 7.50
CA ILE A 61 -7.96 5.55 8.57
C ILE A 61 -8.94 6.37 9.40
N ARG A 62 -10.14 5.84 9.65
CA ARG A 62 -11.11 6.45 10.57
C ARG A 62 -11.23 5.59 11.83
N PRO A 63 -11.29 6.20 13.02
CA PRO A 63 -11.63 5.47 14.24
C PRO A 63 -12.97 4.76 14.07
N VAL A 64 -13.11 3.60 14.70
CA VAL A 64 -14.43 3.01 14.91
C VAL A 64 -15.17 3.99 15.82
N ALA A 65 -16.32 4.49 15.38
CA ALA A 65 -17.14 5.34 16.23
C ALA A 65 -17.44 4.58 17.52
N SER A 66 -17.07 5.14 18.66
CA SER A 66 -17.52 4.63 19.95
C SER A 66 -19.05 4.76 19.97
N ILE A 67 -19.74 3.63 20.12
CA ILE A 67 -21.14 3.67 20.52
C ILE A 67 -21.11 4.12 21.98
N ASP A 68 -21.35 5.39 22.24
CA ASP A 68 -21.61 5.86 23.61
C ASP A 68 -22.82 5.08 24.14
N THR A 69 -22.60 4.33 25.22
CA THR A 69 -23.63 3.57 25.95
C THR A 69 -24.14 4.40 27.12
#